data_AF-A0A7L8V2S3-F1
#
_entry.id   AF-A0A7L8V2S3-F1
#
_cell.length_a   1.000
_cell.length_b   1.000
_cell.length_c   1.000
_cell.angle_alpha   90.00
_cell.angle_beta   90.00
_cell.angle_gamma   90.00
#
_symmetry.space_group_name_H-M   'P 1'
#
loop_
_entity.id
_entity.type
_entity.pdbx_description
1 polymer ?
#
loop_
_entity_poly.entity_id
_entity_poly.type
_entity_poly.pdbx_seq_one_letter_code
_entity_poly.pdbx_strand_id
1 'polypeptide(L)'
;MKMVKITSKIKFIISVLSVIIIVVGAVTIYLNHKTQKDSNVINIAGKQRMLTQKIAKDIFLCDKFFLASSKDLENAIHEFETSLNDLIKGNEKKGIYAPPSEDIESSLLLIQKNWLDFMEDIKIYREKKEFYTKNKENLIYKNQELLEKSDMLVRKMITLNLDGSYIDRSGKQRMLTQKMAFHISSFISNRSSFDFKSFYEAMDNYEKTLLVFSQDSTIKSNVELYDIVNDISALFEEFKKDSYQFVDNELALDKILDKIALKNVMLLDSMDEIVTSYSNYSKAQRNFLQNFQYIATILAIIFIIYSFVLVNDIQRLFHKFLSHSKDISNITTPNQPVMFAEDEPTDELSVASKHIDTFANNINDIIAEANKALEDSKKAIEKLANISQTEVDFENIEDKNIKKALDTSEDIAIQSLQDLANTANMLKKLQQNFNSLNK
;
A
#
# COMPACT_ATOMS: atom_id res chain seq x y z
N MET A 1 -1.78 -47.35 18.75
CA MET A 1 -1.65 -46.12 17.94
C MET A 1 -2.69 -46.19 16.82
N LYS A 2 -3.62 -45.23 16.70
CA LYS A 2 -4.68 -45.29 15.67
C LYS A 2 -4.04 -45.19 14.28
N MET A 3 -4.32 -46.14 13.39
CA MET A 3 -3.91 -46.09 11.99
C MET A 3 -4.39 -44.79 11.33
N VAL A 4 -3.48 -44.04 10.72
CA VAL A 4 -3.84 -42.89 9.90
C VAL A 4 -4.14 -43.38 8.49
N LYS A 5 -5.41 -43.27 8.07
CA LYS A 5 -5.87 -43.72 6.75
C LYS A 5 -5.09 -43.06 5.62
N ILE A 6 -4.82 -43.80 4.54
CA ILE A 6 -4.14 -43.26 3.34
C ILE A 6 -4.90 -42.05 2.80
N THR A 7 -6.23 -42.16 2.74
CA THR A 7 -7.13 -41.08 2.31
C THR A 7 -7.02 -39.83 3.20
N SER A 8 -6.80 -40.00 4.51
CA SER A 8 -6.58 -38.87 5.43
C SER A 8 -5.25 -38.17 5.17
N LYS A 9 -4.17 -38.92 4.87
CA LYS A 9 -2.86 -38.34 4.52
C LYS A 9 -2.92 -37.52 3.22
N ILE A 10 -3.58 -38.04 2.19
CA ILE A 10 -3.78 -37.33 0.91
C ILE A 10 -4.62 -36.06 1.11
N LYS A 11 -5.77 -36.18 1.78
CA LYS A 11 -6.66 -35.02 2.05
C LYS A 11 -5.95 -33.94 2.85
N PHE A 12 -5.11 -34.32 3.81
CA PHE A 12 -4.31 -33.38 4.58
C PHE A 12 -3.37 -32.57 3.68
N ILE A 13 -2.56 -33.21 2.84
CA ILE A 13 -1.63 -32.51 1.95
C ILE A 13 -2.36 -31.57 0.98
N ILE A 14 -3.42 -32.06 0.34
CA ILE A 14 -4.21 -31.24 -0.60
C ILE A 14 -4.78 -30.03 0.14
N SER A 15 -5.37 -30.24 1.33
CA SER A 15 -5.92 -29.16 2.13
C SER A 15 -4.85 -28.14 2.51
N VAL A 16 -3.66 -28.57 2.93
CA VAL A 16 -2.57 -27.67 3.32
C VAL A 16 -2.08 -26.86 2.13
N LEU A 17 -1.83 -27.50 0.98
CA LEU A 17 -1.39 -26.82 -0.24
C LEU A 17 -2.45 -25.81 -0.73
N SER A 18 -3.72 -26.18 -0.73
CA SER A 18 -4.81 -25.26 -1.08
C SER A 18 -4.89 -24.06 -0.14
N VAL A 19 -4.75 -24.27 1.17
CA VAL A 19 -4.74 -23.18 2.15
C VAL A 19 -3.56 -22.24 1.92
N ILE A 20 -2.36 -22.78 1.67
CA ILE A 20 -1.16 -21.96 1.39
C ILE A 20 -1.41 -21.07 0.15
N ILE A 21 -1.94 -21.64 -0.94
CA ILE A 21 -2.21 -20.87 -2.17
C ILE A 21 -3.23 -19.76 -1.92
N ILE A 22 -4.33 -20.07 -1.22
CA ILE A 22 -5.38 -19.10 -0.91
C ILE A 22 -4.83 -17.95 -0.04
N VAL A 23 -4.09 -18.28 1.01
CA VAL A 23 -3.51 -17.28 1.92
C VAL A 23 -2.50 -16.40 1.19
N VAL A 24 -1.60 -16.99 0.41
CA VAL A 24 -0.62 -16.23 -0.39
C VAL A 24 -1.31 -15.32 -1.40
N GLY A 25 -2.33 -15.83 -2.10
CA GLY A 25 -3.12 -15.04 -3.05
C GLY A 25 -3.84 -13.88 -2.37
N ALA A 26 -4.52 -14.13 -1.25
CA ALA A 26 -5.25 -13.11 -0.49
C ALA A 26 -4.33 -12.01 0.04
N VAL A 27 -3.19 -12.37 0.65
CA VAL A 27 -2.18 -11.41 1.14
C VAL A 27 -1.60 -10.60 -0.01
N THR A 28 -1.32 -11.24 -1.15
CA THR A 28 -0.78 -10.56 -2.34
C THR A 28 -1.78 -9.53 -2.89
N ILE A 29 -3.05 -9.91 -3.05
CA ILE A 29 -4.10 -9.00 -3.52
C ILE A 29 -4.26 -7.81 -2.56
N TYR A 30 -4.33 -8.08 -1.26
CA TYR A 30 -4.48 -7.05 -0.23
C TYR A 30 -3.32 -6.03 -0.25
N LEU A 31 -2.07 -6.52 -0.25
CA LEU A 31 -0.90 -5.65 -0.24
C LEU A 31 -0.69 -4.92 -1.57
N ASN A 32 -1.07 -5.51 -2.70
CA ASN A 32 -1.01 -4.84 -4.00
C ASN A 32 -1.99 -3.66 -4.06
N HIS A 33 -3.23 -3.85 -3.58
CA HIS A 33 -4.20 -2.75 -3.48
C HIS A 33 -3.69 -1.61 -2.58
N LYS A 34 -3.04 -1.94 -1.45
CA LYS A 34 -2.40 -0.96 -0.57
C LYS A 34 -1.25 -0.22 -1.27
N THR A 35 -0.40 -0.92 -2.01
CA THR A 35 0.74 -0.34 -2.74
C THR A 35 0.32 0.67 -3.81
N GLN A 36 -0.82 0.47 -4.47
CA GLN A 36 -1.37 1.44 -5.43
C GLN A 36 -1.75 2.76 -4.73
N LYS A 37 -2.36 2.67 -3.54
CA LYS A 37 -2.69 3.85 -2.72
C LYS A 37 -1.43 4.58 -2.26
N ASP A 38 -0.38 3.85 -1.85
CA ASP A 38 0.92 4.45 -1.50
C ASP A 38 1.48 5.31 -2.63
N SER A 39 1.42 4.82 -3.87
CA SER A 39 1.93 5.56 -5.04
C SER A 39 1.19 6.88 -5.26
N ASN A 40 -0.14 6.88 -5.07
CA ASN A 40 -0.95 8.08 -5.18
C ASN A 40 -0.63 9.10 -4.07
N VAL A 41 -0.52 8.63 -2.82
CA VAL A 41 -0.16 9.48 -1.67
C VAL A 41 1.23 10.10 -1.84
N ILE A 42 2.21 9.31 -2.28
CA ILE A 42 3.57 9.77 -2.60
C ILE A 42 3.55 10.85 -3.68
N ASN A 43 2.76 10.67 -4.74
CA ASN A 43 2.65 11.65 -5.82
C ASN A 43 2.01 12.96 -5.34
N ILE A 44 0.97 12.89 -4.51
CA ILE A 44 0.31 14.08 -3.94
C ILE A 44 1.25 14.84 -3.01
N ALA A 45 1.96 14.14 -2.13
CA ALA A 45 3.00 14.72 -1.29
C ALA A 45 4.15 15.32 -2.13
N GLY A 46 4.55 14.64 -3.21
CA GLY A 46 5.53 15.16 -4.17
C GLY A 46 5.06 16.43 -4.88
N LYS A 47 3.77 16.54 -5.20
CA LYS A 47 3.17 17.74 -5.78
C LYS A 47 3.23 18.94 -4.82
N GLN A 48 3.18 18.72 -3.51
CA GLN A 48 3.28 19.80 -2.52
C GLN A 48 4.60 20.58 -2.66
N ARG A 49 5.71 19.88 -2.92
CA ARG A 49 7.02 20.50 -3.20
C ARG A 49 6.94 21.46 -4.37
N MET A 50 6.40 20.99 -5.49
CA MET A 50 6.20 21.81 -6.68
C MET A 50 5.33 23.03 -6.39
N LEU A 51 4.26 22.87 -5.60
CA LEU A 51 3.35 23.97 -5.26
C LEU A 51 4.04 25.04 -4.42
N THR A 52 4.84 24.68 -3.40
CA THR A 52 5.60 25.67 -2.62
C THR A 52 6.50 26.53 -3.52
N GLN A 53 7.28 25.88 -4.40
CA GLN A 53 8.16 26.56 -5.34
C GLN A 53 7.39 27.42 -6.33
N LYS A 54 6.24 26.93 -6.82
CA LYS A 54 5.38 27.70 -7.72
C LYS A 54 4.85 28.97 -7.04
N ILE A 55 4.37 28.84 -5.81
CA ILE A 55 3.81 29.96 -5.02
C ILE A 55 4.87 31.03 -4.78
N ALA A 56 6.06 30.62 -4.32
CA ALA A 56 7.18 31.56 -4.13
C ALA A 56 7.56 32.23 -5.45
N LYS A 57 7.76 31.46 -6.53
CA LYS A 57 8.09 31.99 -7.86
C LYS A 57 7.04 33.00 -8.34
N ASP A 58 5.76 32.69 -8.20
CA ASP A 58 4.68 33.56 -8.66
C ASP A 58 4.66 34.87 -7.84
N ILE A 59 4.91 34.82 -6.52
CA ILE A 59 5.09 36.01 -5.68
C ILE A 59 6.26 36.87 -6.18
N PHE A 60 7.43 36.28 -6.41
CA PHE A 60 8.61 37.01 -6.91
C PHE A 60 8.39 37.62 -8.30
N LEU A 61 7.66 36.92 -9.18
CA LEU A 61 7.30 37.45 -10.50
C LEU A 61 6.31 38.61 -10.39
N CYS A 62 5.29 38.49 -9.53
CA CYS A 62 4.35 39.58 -9.24
C CYS A 62 5.08 40.79 -8.69
N ASP A 63 6.06 40.59 -7.82
CA ASP A 63 6.83 41.70 -7.25
C ASP A 63 7.67 42.40 -8.33
N LYS A 64 8.52 41.63 -9.03
CA LYS A 64 9.47 42.12 -10.04
C LYS A 64 8.80 42.83 -11.20
N PHE A 65 7.65 42.35 -11.65
CA PHE A 65 6.92 42.92 -12.79
C PHE A 65 5.75 43.82 -12.37
N PHE A 66 5.61 44.11 -11.07
CA PHE A 66 4.52 44.93 -10.52
C PHE A 66 3.11 44.44 -10.95
N LEU A 67 2.92 43.12 -11.01
CA LEU A 67 1.66 42.50 -11.42
C LEU A 67 0.74 42.26 -10.22
N ALA A 68 -0.57 42.26 -10.47
CA ALA A 68 -1.56 41.82 -9.48
C ALA A 68 -1.42 40.31 -9.17
N SER A 69 -1.95 39.88 -8.01
CA SER A 69 -2.04 38.45 -7.67
C SER A 69 -2.80 37.70 -8.77
N SER A 70 -2.21 36.61 -9.27
CA SER A 70 -2.82 35.80 -10.32
C SER A 70 -3.81 34.79 -9.72
N LYS A 71 -4.84 34.45 -10.49
CA LYS A 71 -5.73 33.32 -10.17
C LYS A 71 -4.93 32.02 -9.97
N ASP A 72 -3.81 31.88 -10.66
CA ASP A 72 -2.94 30.71 -10.57
C ASP A 72 -2.20 30.60 -9.23
N LEU A 73 -1.85 31.72 -8.59
CA LEU A 73 -1.28 31.77 -7.25
C LEU A 73 -2.31 31.30 -6.22
N GLU A 74 -3.53 31.84 -6.25
CA GLU A 74 -4.59 31.44 -5.33
C GLU A 74 -4.97 29.96 -5.51
N ASN A 75 -5.03 29.48 -6.75
CA ASN A 75 -5.26 28.06 -7.03
C ASN A 75 -4.15 27.17 -6.45
N ALA A 76 -2.88 27.60 -6.55
CA ALA A 76 -1.76 26.84 -6.01
C ALA A 76 -1.78 26.78 -4.47
N ILE A 77 -2.07 27.91 -3.81
CA ILE A 77 -2.27 28.00 -2.36
C ILE A 77 -3.39 27.06 -1.93
N HIS A 78 -4.56 27.17 -2.57
CA HIS A 78 -5.72 26.33 -2.23
C HIS A 78 -5.47 24.84 -2.47
N GLU A 79 -4.79 24.50 -3.56
CA GLU A 79 -4.44 23.11 -3.86
C GLU A 79 -3.46 22.54 -2.84
N PHE A 80 -2.48 23.33 -2.40
CA PHE A 80 -1.55 22.93 -1.34
C PHE A 80 -2.29 22.67 -0.03
N GLU A 81 -3.10 23.63 0.43
CA GLU A 81 -3.86 23.51 1.67
C GLU A 81 -4.80 22.30 1.70
N THR A 82 -5.54 22.12 0.61
CA THR A 82 -6.49 21.01 0.49
C THR A 82 -5.76 19.67 0.52
N SER A 83 -4.66 19.56 -0.23
CA SER A 83 -3.88 18.32 -0.30
C SER A 83 -3.15 18.02 1.01
N LEU A 84 -2.59 19.03 1.68
CA LEU A 84 -1.97 18.86 2.99
C LEU A 84 -2.98 18.38 4.03
N ASN A 85 -4.18 18.98 4.06
CA ASN A 85 -5.26 18.54 4.95
C ASN A 85 -5.74 17.12 4.61
N ASP A 86 -5.81 16.76 3.32
CA ASP A 86 -6.12 15.39 2.89
C ASP A 86 -5.03 14.39 3.32
N LEU A 87 -3.74 14.77 3.29
CA LEU A 87 -2.62 13.93 3.77
C LEU A 87 -2.67 13.73 5.28
N ILE A 88 -3.05 14.76 6.05
CA ILE A 88 -3.16 14.70 7.51
C ILE A 88 -4.36 13.84 7.95
N LYS A 89 -5.52 14.01 7.31
CA LYS A 89 -6.77 13.35 7.75
C LYS A 89 -7.08 12.04 7.02
N GLY A 90 -6.46 11.82 5.86
CA GLY A 90 -6.92 10.85 4.88
C GLY A 90 -8.12 11.35 4.08
N ASN A 91 -8.27 10.84 2.86
CA ASN A 91 -9.40 11.08 1.98
C ASN A 91 -9.63 9.87 1.07
N GLU A 92 -10.55 8.98 1.47
CA GLU A 92 -10.82 7.74 0.75
C GLU A 92 -11.29 7.96 -0.69
N LYS A 93 -12.09 9.02 -0.94
CA LYS A 93 -12.60 9.35 -2.28
C LYS A 93 -11.47 9.70 -3.25
N LYS A 94 -10.39 10.29 -2.74
CA LYS A 94 -9.19 10.62 -3.51
C LYS A 94 -8.12 9.53 -3.45
N GLY A 95 -8.40 8.40 -2.79
CA GLY A 95 -7.43 7.32 -2.61
C GLY A 95 -6.25 7.70 -1.71
N ILE A 96 -6.47 8.59 -0.73
CA ILE A 96 -5.49 9.05 0.24
C ILE A 96 -5.83 8.41 1.58
N TYR A 97 -4.89 7.69 2.17
CA TYR A 97 -5.07 7.11 3.51
C TYR A 97 -4.44 8.04 4.56
N ALA A 98 -4.94 7.97 5.79
CA ALA A 98 -4.38 8.70 6.92
C ALA A 98 -2.91 8.30 7.16
N PRO A 99 -2.11 9.13 7.83
CA PRO A 99 -0.69 8.84 8.09
C PRO A 99 -0.49 7.43 8.69
N PRO A 100 0.44 6.63 8.15
CA PRO A 100 0.60 5.24 8.57
C PRO A 100 1.46 5.08 9.84
N SER A 101 2.05 6.16 10.34
CA SER A 101 2.84 6.19 11.58
C SER A 101 2.74 7.55 12.27
N GLU A 102 2.94 7.57 13.58
CA GLU A 102 2.98 8.79 14.40
C GLU A 102 4.05 9.78 13.92
N ASP A 103 5.19 9.28 13.44
CA ASP A 103 6.28 10.13 12.89
C ASP A 103 5.84 10.92 11.65
N ILE A 104 5.12 10.27 10.73
CA ILE A 104 4.62 10.91 9.50
C ILE A 104 3.52 11.90 9.85
N GLU A 105 2.62 11.54 10.77
CA GLU A 105 1.57 12.44 11.26
C GLU A 105 2.17 13.70 11.90
N SER A 106 3.12 13.54 12.82
CA SER A 106 3.80 14.64 13.51
C SER A 106 4.53 15.56 12.54
N SER A 107 5.18 14.99 11.52
CA SER A 107 5.87 15.75 10.48
C SER A 107 4.90 16.56 9.61
N LEU A 108 3.76 15.98 9.23
CA LEU A 108 2.71 16.68 8.48
C LEU A 108 2.07 17.82 9.29
N LEU A 109 1.86 17.62 10.59
CA LEU A 109 1.35 18.66 11.50
C LEU A 109 2.36 19.81 11.68
N LEU A 110 3.65 19.49 11.77
CA LEU A 110 4.70 20.51 11.77
C LEU A 110 4.71 21.30 10.46
N ILE A 111 4.58 20.64 9.31
CA ILE A 111 4.47 21.31 8.02
C ILE A 111 3.22 22.20 7.96
N GLN A 112 2.09 21.75 8.49
CA GLN A 112 0.89 22.58 8.58
C GLN A 112 1.13 23.84 9.41
N LYS A 113 1.82 23.73 10.54
CA LYS A 113 2.20 24.90 11.35
C LYS A 113 3.11 25.85 10.56
N ASN A 114 4.15 25.32 9.92
CA ASN A 114 5.08 26.13 9.11
C ASN A 114 4.38 26.77 7.90
N TRP A 115 3.39 26.08 7.33
CA TRP A 115 2.56 26.59 6.25
C TRP A 115 1.71 27.78 6.70
N LEU A 116 1.08 27.70 7.87
CA LEU A 116 0.30 28.82 8.42
C LEU A 116 1.17 30.05 8.67
N ASP A 117 2.38 29.84 9.19
CA ASP A 117 3.38 30.91 9.37
C ASP A 117 3.89 31.48 8.02
N PHE A 118 3.97 30.66 6.98
CA PHE A 118 4.27 31.11 5.62
C PHE A 118 3.10 31.92 5.01
N MET A 119 1.86 31.52 5.27
CA MET A 119 0.66 32.22 4.80
C MET A 119 0.50 33.60 5.44
N GLU A 120 0.89 33.77 6.71
CA GLU A 120 0.90 35.11 7.32
C GLU A 120 1.93 36.02 6.64
N ASP A 121 3.09 35.49 6.26
CA ASP A 121 4.07 36.28 5.50
C ASP A 121 3.54 36.68 4.11
N ILE A 122 2.82 35.78 3.41
CA ILE A 122 2.17 36.10 2.13
C ILE A 122 1.12 37.19 2.31
N LYS A 123 0.35 37.16 3.40
CA LYS A 123 -0.64 38.19 3.72
C LYS A 123 0.04 39.54 3.96
N ILE A 124 1.09 39.58 4.77
CA ILE A 124 1.89 40.79 5.01
C ILE A 124 2.45 41.32 3.69
N TYR A 125 2.99 40.46 2.82
CA TYR A 125 3.44 40.85 1.48
C TYR A 125 2.32 41.53 0.68
N ARG A 126 1.11 40.96 0.67
CA ARG A 126 -0.05 41.54 -0.05
C ARG A 126 -0.41 42.93 0.48
N GLU A 127 -0.45 43.11 1.81
CA GLU A 127 -0.73 44.40 2.44
C GLU A 127 0.32 45.46 2.06
N LYS A 128 1.61 45.09 2.08
CA LYS A 128 2.72 45.98 1.68
C LYS A 128 2.68 46.32 0.20
N LYS A 129 2.30 45.36 -0.66
CA LYS A 129 2.14 45.60 -2.10
C LYS A 129 0.94 46.50 -2.40
N GLU A 130 -0.15 46.34 -1.68
CA GLU A 130 -1.31 47.22 -1.78
C GLU A 130 -0.97 48.66 -1.35
N PHE A 131 -0.22 48.82 -0.25
CA PHE A 131 0.30 50.11 0.18
C PHE A 131 1.15 50.76 -0.93
N TYR A 132 2.09 50.03 -1.53
CA TYR A 132 2.90 50.54 -2.64
C TYR A 132 2.03 51.06 -3.78
N THR A 133 1.08 50.25 -4.26
CA THR A 133 0.20 50.59 -5.38
C THR A 133 -0.62 51.84 -5.10
N LYS A 134 -1.15 51.99 -3.88
CA LYS A 134 -1.98 53.15 -3.49
C LYS A 134 -1.17 54.45 -3.33
N ASN A 135 0.06 54.38 -2.85
CA ASN A 135 0.81 55.57 -2.44
C ASN A 135 1.84 56.06 -3.46
N LYS A 136 2.25 55.21 -4.41
CA LYS A 136 3.23 55.58 -5.44
C LYS A 136 2.79 56.79 -6.27
N GLU A 137 1.55 56.78 -6.76
CA GLU A 137 1.04 57.87 -7.61
C GLU A 137 0.94 59.19 -6.84
N ASN A 138 0.52 59.14 -5.58
CA ASN A 138 0.46 60.32 -4.71
C ASN A 138 1.85 60.95 -4.51
N LEU A 139 2.91 60.15 -4.32
CA LEU A 139 4.27 60.67 -4.23
C LEU A 139 4.74 61.35 -5.53
N ILE A 140 4.42 60.75 -6.67
CA ILE A 140 4.75 61.32 -7.98
C ILE A 140 4.02 62.66 -8.15
N TYR A 141 2.73 62.70 -7.82
CA TYR A 141 1.92 63.92 -7.89
C TYR A 141 2.46 65.02 -6.97
N LYS A 142 2.72 64.73 -5.69
CA LYS A 142 3.26 65.72 -4.74
C LYS A 142 4.64 66.22 -5.14
N ASN A 143 5.51 65.35 -5.67
CA ASN A 143 6.81 65.78 -6.18
C ASN A 143 6.68 66.70 -7.40
N GLN A 144 5.71 66.42 -8.29
CA GLN A 144 5.40 67.28 -9.43
C GLN A 144 4.86 68.63 -8.98
N GLU A 145 3.96 68.67 -8.00
CA GLU A 145 3.44 69.92 -7.42
C GLU A 145 4.56 70.74 -6.77
N LEU A 146 5.49 70.08 -6.05
CA LEU A 146 6.69 70.75 -5.50
C LEU A 146 7.57 71.36 -6.60
N LEU A 147 7.76 70.67 -7.73
CA LEU A 147 8.49 71.22 -8.88
C LEU A 147 7.81 72.49 -9.41
N GLU A 148 6.50 72.44 -9.61
CA GLU A 148 5.72 73.55 -10.17
C GLU A 148 5.73 74.76 -9.23
N LYS A 149 5.48 74.57 -7.93
CA LYS A 149 5.55 75.65 -6.95
C LYS A 149 6.97 76.19 -6.80
N SER A 150 7.99 75.34 -6.88
CA SER A 150 9.40 75.79 -6.93
C SER A 150 9.67 76.66 -8.16
N ASP A 151 9.12 76.32 -9.33
CA ASP A 151 9.22 77.15 -10.54
C ASP A 151 8.53 78.50 -10.40
N MET A 152 7.34 78.51 -9.80
CA MET A 152 6.62 79.75 -9.47
C MET A 152 7.45 80.64 -8.55
N LEU A 153 8.11 80.07 -7.54
CA LEU A 153 8.99 80.81 -6.63
C LEU A 153 10.14 81.48 -7.39
N VAL A 154 10.84 80.74 -8.28
CA VAL A 154 11.91 81.31 -9.11
C VAL A 154 11.39 82.49 -9.94
N ARG A 155 10.27 82.31 -10.65
CA ARG A 155 9.68 83.35 -11.49
C ARG A 155 9.31 84.59 -10.68
N LYS A 156 8.75 84.42 -9.48
CA LYS A 156 8.39 85.54 -8.61
C LYS A 156 9.63 86.31 -8.16
N MET A 157 10.71 85.60 -7.78
CA MET A 157 11.99 86.23 -7.40
C MET A 157 12.62 87.03 -8.56
N ILE A 158 12.51 86.54 -9.79
CA ILE A 158 12.96 87.26 -11.00
C ILE A 158 12.12 88.52 -11.22
N THR A 159 10.78 88.42 -11.15
CA THR A 159 9.88 89.56 -11.34
C THR A 159 10.10 90.67 -10.29
N LEU A 160 10.47 90.29 -9.07
CA LEU A 160 10.81 91.21 -7.99
C LEU A 160 12.25 91.77 -8.08
N ASN A 161 13.01 91.36 -9.10
CA ASN A 161 14.40 91.77 -9.32
C ASN A 161 15.30 91.54 -8.09
N LEU A 162 15.12 90.40 -7.41
CA LEU A 162 15.96 89.99 -6.29
C LEU A 162 17.39 89.66 -6.76
N ASP A 163 18.34 89.70 -5.83
CA ASP A 163 19.73 89.33 -6.09
C ASP A 163 19.86 87.91 -6.67
N GLY A 164 20.87 87.71 -7.53
CA GLY A 164 21.11 86.44 -8.21
C GLY A 164 21.21 85.24 -7.26
N SER A 165 21.67 85.44 -6.03
CA SER A 165 21.74 84.38 -5.02
C SER A 165 20.37 83.79 -4.63
N TYR A 166 19.29 84.58 -4.64
CA TYR A 166 17.93 84.10 -4.39
C TYR A 166 17.42 83.25 -5.57
N ILE A 167 17.68 83.72 -6.79
CA ILE A 167 17.30 83.03 -8.03
C ILE A 167 18.05 81.70 -8.13
N ASP A 168 19.33 81.66 -7.80
CA ASP A 168 20.13 80.43 -7.80
C ASP A 168 19.66 79.42 -6.75
N ARG A 169 19.36 79.88 -5.52
CA ARG A 169 18.87 79.00 -4.44
C ARG A 169 17.50 78.41 -4.76
N SER A 170 16.56 79.23 -5.25
CA SER A 170 15.24 78.75 -5.67
C SER A 170 15.32 77.87 -6.92
N GLY A 171 16.22 78.19 -7.85
CA GLY A 171 16.52 77.35 -9.02
C GLY A 171 17.02 75.96 -8.63
N LYS A 172 17.89 75.87 -7.62
CA LYS A 172 18.35 74.60 -7.04
C LYS A 172 17.22 73.78 -6.44
N GLN A 173 16.18 74.39 -5.87
CA GLN A 173 15.04 73.64 -5.36
C GLN A 173 14.31 72.83 -6.44
N ARG A 174 14.06 73.41 -7.62
CA ARG A 174 13.52 72.66 -8.77
C ARG A 174 14.39 71.46 -9.16
N MET A 175 15.71 71.67 -9.22
CA MET A 175 16.64 70.58 -9.52
C MET A 175 16.59 69.48 -8.46
N LEU A 176 16.46 69.86 -7.19
CA LEU A 176 16.37 68.91 -6.08
C LEU A 176 15.07 68.10 -6.16
N THR A 177 13.92 68.63 -6.59
CA THR A 177 12.69 67.82 -6.79
C THR A 177 12.86 66.76 -7.87
N GLN A 178 13.57 67.09 -8.95
CA GLN A 178 13.90 66.12 -9.99
C GLN A 178 14.88 65.06 -9.49
N LYS A 179 15.89 65.49 -8.71
CA LYS A 179 16.87 64.59 -8.08
C LYS A 179 16.18 63.64 -7.08
N MET A 180 15.21 64.13 -6.30
CA MET A 180 14.40 63.33 -5.39
C MET A 180 13.62 62.25 -6.15
N ALA A 181 12.87 62.62 -7.20
CA ALA A 181 12.13 61.66 -8.03
C ALA A 181 13.01 60.61 -8.69
N PHE A 182 14.16 61.03 -9.25
CA PHE A 182 15.10 60.12 -9.89
C PHE A 182 15.63 59.07 -8.90
N HIS A 183 16.17 59.51 -7.76
CA HIS A 183 16.81 58.60 -6.82
C HIS A 183 15.82 57.70 -6.09
N ILE A 184 14.62 58.19 -5.73
CA ILE A 184 13.60 57.30 -5.13
C ILE A 184 13.15 56.23 -6.13
N SER A 185 12.95 56.59 -7.41
CA SER A 185 12.56 55.63 -8.44
C SER A 185 13.67 54.61 -8.75
N SER A 186 14.93 55.05 -8.77
CA SER A 186 16.09 54.14 -8.90
C SER A 186 16.24 53.22 -7.69
N PHE A 187 16.08 53.74 -6.48
CA PHE A 187 16.10 52.94 -5.25
C PHE A 187 15.00 51.86 -5.27
N ILE A 188 13.78 52.21 -5.70
CA ILE A 188 12.68 51.24 -5.81
C ILE A 188 13.03 50.12 -6.79
N SER A 189 13.66 50.46 -7.92
CA SER A 189 13.94 49.48 -8.98
C SER A 189 15.16 48.61 -8.69
N ASN A 190 16.19 49.20 -8.07
CA ASN A 190 17.53 48.62 -8.00
C ASN A 190 18.01 48.33 -6.57
N ARG A 191 17.24 48.75 -5.54
CA ARG A 191 17.63 48.66 -4.11
C ARG A 191 19.03 49.23 -3.81
N SER A 192 19.43 50.25 -4.56
CA SER A 192 20.76 50.87 -4.50
C SER A 192 20.91 51.73 -3.24
N SER A 193 21.89 51.40 -2.40
CA SER A 193 22.22 52.20 -1.21
C SER A 193 22.70 53.61 -1.56
N PHE A 194 23.32 53.77 -2.74
CA PHE A 194 23.73 55.06 -3.28
C PHE A 194 22.52 55.93 -3.60
N ASP A 195 21.50 55.37 -4.23
CA ASP A 195 20.28 56.11 -4.58
C ASP A 195 19.47 56.43 -3.33
N PHE A 196 19.38 55.50 -2.37
CA PHE A 196 18.80 55.77 -1.06
C PHE A 196 19.48 56.98 -0.42
N LYS A 197 20.80 56.96 -0.26
CA LYS A 197 21.55 58.07 0.34
C LYS A 197 21.33 59.38 -0.43
N SER A 198 21.41 59.34 -1.76
CA SER A 198 21.26 60.52 -2.62
C SER A 198 19.86 61.14 -2.56
N PHE A 199 18.82 60.32 -2.35
CA PHE A 199 17.46 60.77 -2.11
C PHE A 199 17.33 61.57 -0.81
N TYR A 200 17.83 61.04 0.31
CA TYR A 200 17.81 61.74 1.60
C TYR A 200 18.66 63.02 1.60
N GLU A 201 19.83 62.99 0.96
CA GLU A 201 20.64 64.20 0.78
C GLU A 201 19.91 65.27 -0.04
N ALA A 202 19.14 64.88 -1.06
CA ALA A 202 18.35 65.83 -1.84
C ALA A 202 17.21 66.46 -1.02
N MET A 203 16.50 65.64 -0.23
CA MET A 203 15.46 66.13 0.69
C MET A 203 16.03 67.09 1.74
N ASP A 204 17.12 66.73 2.41
CA ASP A 204 17.76 67.55 3.44
C ASP A 204 18.24 68.91 2.87
N ASN A 205 18.84 68.91 1.68
CA ASN A 205 19.24 70.15 1.01
C ASN A 205 18.03 71.02 0.58
N TYR A 206 16.92 70.39 0.18
CA TYR A 206 15.70 71.09 -0.18
C TYR A 206 15.11 71.77 1.07
N GLU A 207 14.99 71.02 2.17
CA GLU A 207 14.50 71.50 3.47
C GLU A 207 15.34 72.65 4.02
N LYS A 208 16.67 72.51 4.03
CA LYS A 208 17.60 73.56 4.45
C LYS A 208 17.39 74.86 3.68
N THR A 209 17.11 74.75 2.37
CA THR A 209 16.84 75.93 1.54
C THR A 209 15.52 76.60 1.92
N LEU A 210 14.46 75.82 2.18
CA LEU A 210 13.18 76.35 2.68
C LEU A 210 13.35 77.03 4.03
N LEU A 211 14.10 76.42 4.96
CA LEU A 211 14.35 76.99 6.28
C LEU A 211 15.04 78.35 6.17
N VAL A 212 16.07 78.45 5.32
CA VAL A 212 16.76 79.72 5.06
C VAL A 212 15.79 80.76 4.49
N PHE A 213 14.94 80.40 3.52
CA PHE A 213 13.95 81.32 2.97
C PHE A 213 12.89 81.76 3.98
N SER A 214 12.43 80.85 4.84
CA SER A 214 11.44 81.12 5.87
C SER A 214 11.94 82.09 6.95
N GLN A 215 13.26 82.25 7.10
CA GLN A 215 13.88 83.13 8.09
C GLN A 215 14.40 84.44 7.49
N ASP A 216 14.53 84.53 6.17
CA ASP A 216 15.08 85.67 5.45
C ASP A 216 14.20 86.93 5.54
N SER A 217 14.80 88.06 5.89
CA SER A 217 14.08 89.33 6.09
C SER A 217 13.52 89.93 4.79
N THR A 218 14.22 89.75 3.67
CA THR A 218 13.77 90.24 2.36
C THR A 218 12.55 89.45 1.90
N ILE A 219 12.56 88.13 2.10
CA ILE A 219 11.40 87.28 1.79
C ILE A 219 10.23 87.62 2.70
N LYS A 220 10.44 87.72 4.03
CA LYS A 220 9.37 88.06 5.00
C LYS A 220 8.71 89.41 4.74
N SER A 221 9.45 90.37 4.19
CA SER A 221 8.94 91.70 3.89
C SER A 221 7.97 91.73 2.70
N ASN A 222 7.98 90.68 1.87
CA ASN A 222 7.05 90.52 0.75
C ASN A 222 6.02 89.42 1.07
N VAL A 223 4.80 89.83 1.43
CA VAL A 223 3.71 88.91 1.86
C VAL A 223 3.49 87.79 0.86
N GLU A 224 3.38 88.12 -0.43
CA GLU A 224 3.09 87.15 -1.49
C GLU A 224 4.23 86.12 -1.66
N LEU A 225 5.49 86.56 -1.55
CA LEU A 225 6.65 85.66 -1.64
C LEU A 225 6.77 84.78 -0.40
N TYR A 226 6.49 85.34 0.78
CA TYR A 226 6.49 84.60 2.04
C TYR A 226 5.40 83.53 2.07
N ASP A 227 4.20 83.85 1.56
CA ASP A 227 3.09 82.90 1.43
C ASP A 227 3.46 81.73 0.50
N ILE A 228 4.09 82.00 -0.65
CA ILE A 228 4.58 80.93 -1.56
C ILE A 228 5.59 80.02 -0.84
N VAL A 229 6.53 80.58 -0.08
CA VAL A 229 7.52 79.79 0.67
C VAL A 229 6.86 78.93 1.75
N ASN A 230 5.86 79.47 2.44
CA ASN A 230 5.10 78.73 3.46
C ASN A 230 4.28 77.59 2.83
N ASP A 231 3.63 77.84 1.69
CA ASP A 231 2.89 76.82 0.93
C ASP A 231 3.79 75.68 0.47
N ILE A 232 4.97 76.01 -0.08
CA ILE A 232 5.96 74.99 -0.48
C ILE A 232 6.44 74.22 0.75
N SER A 233 6.65 74.90 1.88
CA SER A 233 7.13 74.26 3.11
C SER A 233 6.10 73.28 3.67
N ALA A 234 4.82 73.66 3.70
CA ALA A 234 3.73 72.77 4.12
C ALA A 234 3.63 71.55 3.19
N LEU A 235 3.64 71.76 1.87
CA LEU A 235 3.61 70.67 0.89
C LEU A 235 4.84 69.75 1.02
N PHE A 236 6.01 70.32 1.27
CA PHE A 236 7.25 69.55 1.42
C PHE A 236 7.24 68.68 2.68
N GLU A 237 6.72 69.19 3.80
CA GLU A 237 6.60 68.39 5.02
C GLU A 237 5.66 67.18 4.83
N GLU A 238 4.55 67.36 4.11
CA GLU A 238 3.69 66.24 3.73
C GLU A 238 4.42 65.25 2.81
N PHE A 239 5.08 65.74 1.75
CA PHE A 239 5.83 64.90 0.83
C PHE A 239 6.94 64.11 1.53
N LYS A 240 7.67 64.75 2.44
CA LYS A 240 8.74 64.14 3.23
C LYS A 240 8.21 63.03 4.12
N LYS A 241 7.11 63.27 4.84
CA LYS A 241 6.43 62.26 5.65
C LYS A 241 5.99 61.07 4.81
N ASP A 242 5.30 61.31 3.70
CA ASP A 242 4.81 60.27 2.80
C ASP A 242 5.97 59.48 2.19
N SER A 243 7.08 60.16 1.86
CA SER A 243 8.29 59.54 1.31
C SER A 243 8.95 58.60 2.31
N TYR A 244 9.05 58.99 3.58
CA TYR A 244 9.60 58.12 4.62
C TYR A 244 8.75 56.87 4.81
N GLN A 245 7.43 57.03 4.91
CA GLN A 245 6.51 55.88 5.03
C GLN A 245 6.62 54.93 3.83
N PHE A 246 6.77 55.48 2.63
CA PHE A 246 6.93 54.70 1.42
C PHE A 246 8.24 53.93 1.38
N VAL A 247 9.36 54.58 1.71
CA VAL A 247 10.67 53.93 1.76
C VAL A 247 10.71 52.85 2.84
N ASP A 248 10.14 53.10 4.02
CA ASP A 248 10.02 52.10 5.10
C ASP A 248 9.19 50.89 4.65
N ASN A 249 8.10 51.13 3.91
CA ASN A 249 7.29 50.07 3.31
C ASN A 249 8.11 49.22 2.32
N GLU A 250 8.90 49.86 1.44
CA GLU A 250 9.75 49.15 0.47
C GLU A 250 10.82 48.30 1.15
N LEU A 251 11.45 48.79 2.22
CA LEU A 251 12.42 48.02 3.00
C LEU A 251 11.76 46.85 3.75
N ALA A 252 10.53 47.04 4.25
CA ALA A 252 9.76 45.96 4.87
C ALA A 252 9.31 44.92 3.83
N LEU A 253 8.98 45.36 2.61
CA LEU A 253 8.62 44.50 1.48
C LEU A 253 9.80 43.60 1.08
N ASP A 254 11.01 44.16 1.03
CA ASP A 254 12.24 43.40 0.74
C ASP A 254 12.48 42.30 1.80
N LYS A 255 12.38 42.65 3.08
CA LYS A 255 12.53 41.69 4.20
C LYS A 255 11.48 40.59 4.19
N ILE A 256 10.24 40.87 3.81
CA ILE A 256 9.19 39.83 3.74
C ILE A 256 9.42 38.90 2.56
N LEU A 257 9.94 39.39 1.44
CA LEU A 257 10.33 38.55 0.31
C LEU A 257 11.48 37.61 0.69
N ASP A 258 12.48 38.08 1.45
CA ASP A 258 13.55 37.23 1.99
C ASP A 258 13.00 36.11 2.88
N LYS A 259 12.07 36.44 3.78
CA LYS A 259 11.39 35.44 4.62
C LYS A 259 10.63 34.42 3.79
N ILE A 260 9.89 34.86 2.77
CA ILE A 260 9.17 33.99 1.84
C ILE A 260 10.14 33.06 1.11
N ALA A 261 11.28 33.57 0.63
CA ALA A 261 12.30 32.73 -0.01
C ALA A 261 12.85 31.64 0.94
N LEU A 262 13.19 32.02 2.18
CA LEU A 262 13.74 31.09 3.18
C LEU A 262 12.70 30.03 3.59
N LYS A 263 11.49 30.45 3.96
CA LYS A 263 10.42 29.53 4.39
C LYS A 263 9.96 28.61 3.25
N ASN A 264 9.99 29.08 1.99
CA ASN A 264 9.74 28.24 0.83
C ASN A 264 10.73 27.06 0.73
N VAL A 265 12.02 27.31 0.97
CA VAL A 265 13.04 26.23 1.00
C VAL A 265 12.79 25.28 2.17
N MET A 266 12.50 25.81 3.36
CA MET A 266 12.19 24.96 4.53
C MET A 266 10.97 24.06 4.30
N LEU A 267 9.91 24.59 3.68
CA LEU A 267 8.72 23.81 3.34
C LEU A 267 8.99 22.77 2.25
N LEU A 268 9.82 23.10 1.25
CA LEU A 268 10.28 22.16 0.22
C LEU A 268 10.99 20.97 0.87
N ASP A 269 11.99 21.24 1.70
CA ASP A 269 12.80 20.22 2.38
C ASP A 269 11.92 19.34 3.28
N SER A 270 11.00 19.95 4.03
CA SER A 270 10.07 19.21 4.88
C SER A 270 9.14 18.29 4.06
N MET A 271 8.68 18.75 2.90
CA MET A 271 7.87 17.92 2.00
C MET A 271 8.69 16.84 1.28
N ASP A 272 9.99 17.06 1.07
CA ASP A 272 10.93 16.04 0.60
C ASP A 272 11.10 14.91 1.62
N GLU A 273 11.22 15.26 2.91
CA GLU A 273 11.27 14.30 4.01
C GLU A 273 9.99 13.48 4.14
N ILE A 274 8.82 14.10 3.99
CA ILE A 274 7.53 13.39 3.97
C ILE A 274 7.48 12.37 2.85
N VAL A 275 7.89 12.75 1.64
CA VAL A 275 7.85 11.82 0.51
C VAL A 275 8.85 10.69 0.70
N THR A 276 10.03 10.98 1.25
CA THR A 276 11.00 9.96 1.63
C THR A 276 10.41 9.00 2.66
N SER A 277 9.71 9.50 3.67
CA SER A 277 9.07 8.70 4.72
C SER A 277 7.97 7.79 4.16
N TYR A 278 7.07 8.31 3.31
CA TYR A 278 6.07 7.49 2.63
C TYR A 278 6.69 6.45 1.69
N SER A 279 7.75 6.82 0.97
CA SER A 279 8.49 5.92 0.08
C SER A 279 9.13 4.77 0.85
N ASN A 280 9.77 5.09 1.99
CA ASN A 280 10.38 4.10 2.88
C ASN A 280 9.34 3.16 3.50
N TYR A 281 8.22 3.70 3.98
CA TYR A 281 7.11 2.89 4.47
C TYR A 281 6.59 1.93 3.39
N SER A 282 6.34 2.45 2.18
CA SER A 282 5.86 1.64 1.06
C SER A 282 6.88 0.57 0.65
N LYS A 283 8.17 0.89 0.67
CA LYS A 283 9.27 -0.06 0.40
C LYS A 283 9.31 -1.16 1.46
N ALA A 284 9.14 -0.82 2.74
CA ALA A 284 9.09 -1.81 3.82
C ALA A 284 7.92 -2.79 3.66
N GLN A 285 6.73 -2.29 3.28
CA GLN A 285 5.56 -3.13 3.01
C GLN A 285 5.80 -4.07 1.81
N ARG A 286 6.42 -3.58 0.73
CA ARG A 286 6.82 -4.42 -0.42
C ARG A 286 7.84 -5.49 -0.04
N ASN A 287 8.86 -5.13 0.72
CA ASN A 287 9.88 -6.07 1.19
C ASN A 287 9.26 -7.17 2.08
N PHE A 288 8.32 -6.79 2.95
CA PHE A 288 7.57 -7.76 3.76
C PHE A 288 6.78 -8.74 2.87
N LEU A 289 6.04 -8.25 1.87
CA LEU A 289 5.31 -9.11 0.93
C LEU A 289 6.26 -10.07 0.20
N GLN A 290 7.38 -9.57 -0.31
CA GLN A 290 8.36 -10.37 -1.03
C GLN A 290 8.97 -11.47 -0.14
N ASN A 291 9.39 -11.13 1.07
CA ASN A 291 9.93 -12.10 2.02
C ASN A 291 8.88 -13.16 2.42
N PHE A 292 7.64 -12.73 2.67
CA PHE A 292 6.53 -13.64 2.96
C PHE A 292 6.29 -14.61 1.79
N GLN A 293 6.28 -14.12 0.56
CA GLN A 293 6.11 -14.94 -0.64
C GLN A 293 7.26 -15.95 -0.82
N TYR A 294 8.51 -15.55 -0.55
CA TYR A 294 9.64 -16.49 -0.60
C TYR A 294 9.51 -17.62 0.43
N ILE A 295 9.19 -17.29 1.68
CA ILE A 295 8.99 -18.29 2.74
C ILE A 295 7.84 -19.22 2.37
N ALA A 296 6.70 -18.67 1.92
CA ALA A 296 5.55 -19.47 1.52
C ALA A 296 5.86 -20.39 0.32
N THR A 297 6.68 -19.91 -0.63
CA THR A 297 7.12 -20.71 -1.78
C THR A 297 8.02 -21.87 -1.35
N ILE A 298 8.98 -21.63 -0.45
CA ILE A 298 9.85 -22.68 0.11
C ILE A 298 9.00 -23.73 0.85
N LEU A 299 8.06 -23.29 1.69
CA LEU A 299 7.14 -24.20 2.39
C LEU A 299 6.29 -25.02 1.41
N ALA A 300 5.77 -24.39 0.35
CA ALA A 300 5.01 -25.09 -0.68
C ALA A 300 5.87 -26.15 -1.38
N ILE A 301 7.13 -25.86 -1.71
CA ILE A 301 8.07 -26.82 -2.30
C ILE A 301 8.29 -28.03 -1.37
N ILE A 302 8.47 -27.79 -0.06
CA ILE A 302 8.62 -28.87 0.93
C ILE A 302 7.37 -29.77 0.94
N PHE A 303 6.17 -29.19 0.94
CA PHE A 303 4.93 -29.97 0.89
C PHE A 303 4.73 -30.70 -0.45
N ILE A 304 5.19 -30.13 -1.57
CA ILE A 304 5.17 -30.80 -2.88
C ILE A 304 6.12 -32.02 -2.87
N ILE A 305 7.34 -31.88 -2.33
CA ILE A 305 8.29 -32.99 -2.20
C ILE A 305 7.71 -34.08 -1.28
N TYR A 306 7.16 -33.69 -0.12
CA TYR A 306 6.51 -34.62 0.80
C TYR A 306 5.31 -35.33 0.14
N SER A 307 4.53 -34.62 -0.67
CA SER A 307 3.45 -35.20 -1.48
C SER A 307 3.97 -36.27 -2.43
N PHE A 308 5.08 -36.00 -3.12
CA PHE A 308 5.70 -36.97 -4.02
C PHE A 308 6.20 -38.22 -3.29
N VAL A 309 6.85 -38.05 -2.13
CA VAL A 309 7.26 -39.18 -1.26
C VAL A 309 6.05 -39.99 -0.82
N LEU A 310 4.98 -39.34 -0.34
CA LEU A 310 3.75 -40.01 0.08
C LEU A 310 3.12 -40.81 -1.08
N VAL A 311 3.07 -40.24 -2.28
CA VAL A 311 2.56 -40.93 -3.47
C VAL A 311 3.41 -42.17 -3.79
N ASN A 312 4.73 -42.06 -3.74
CA ASN A 312 5.63 -43.21 -3.96
C ASN A 312 5.44 -44.29 -2.89
N ASP A 313 5.27 -43.91 -1.62
CA ASP A 313 5.01 -44.84 -0.53
C ASP A 313 3.68 -45.59 -0.75
N ILE A 314 2.63 -44.88 -1.15
CA ILE A 314 1.32 -45.48 -1.47
C ILE A 314 1.46 -46.43 -2.66
N GLN A 315 2.18 -46.05 -3.72
CA GLN A 315 2.44 -46.92 -4.87
C GLN A 315 3.17 -48.19 -4.45
N ARG A 316 4.19 -48.09 -3.59
CA ARG A 316 4.92 -49.26 -3.08
C ARG A 316 4.01 -50.18 -2.27
N LEU A 317 3.20 -49.63 -1.37
CA LEU A 317 2.23 -50.38 -0.56
C LEU A 317 1.17 -51.07 -1.44
N PHE A 318 0.71 -50.37 -2.48
CA PHE A 318 -0.22 -50.93 -3.46
C PHE A 318 0.40 -52.06 -4.29
N HIS A 319 1.64 -51.89 -4.75
CA HIS A 319 2.36 -52.96 -5.45
C HIS A 319 2.58 -54.19 -4.57
N LYS A 320 2.97 -54.02 -3.29
CA LYS A 320 3.07 -55.12 -2.31
C LYS A 320 1.74 -55.84 -2.13
N PHE A 321 0.64 -55.10 -2.02
CA PHE A 321 -0.70 -55.67 -1.92
C PHE A 321 -1.07 -56.48 -3.18
N LEU A 322 -0.82 -55.94 -4.37
CA LEU A 322 -1.08 -56.64 -5.63
C LEU A 322 -0.22 -57.89 -5.81
N SER A 323 1.07 -57.84 -5.46
CA SER A 323 1.94 -59.01 -5.55
C SER A 323 1.48 -60.11 -4.60
N HIS A 324 1.15 -59.76 -3.36
CA HIS A 324 0.70 -60.74 -2.38
C HIS A 324 -0.66 -61.36 -2.76
N SER A 325 -1.58 -60.54 -3.31
CA SER A 325 -2.84 -61.06 -3.88
C SER A 325 -2.61 -62.04 -5.05
N LYS A 326 -1.55 -61.84 -5.84
CA LYS A 326 -1.14 -62.81 -6.89
C LYS A 326 -0.54 -64.08 -6.30
N ASP A 327 0.26 -63.98 -5.24
CA ASP A 327 0.88 -65.15 -4.61
C ASP A 327 -0.16 -66.08 -3.99
N ILE A 328 -1.19 -65.55 -3.32
CA ILE A 328 -2.32 -66.33 -2.77
C ILE A 328 -3.08 -67.08 -3.88
N SER A 329 -3.28 -66.43 -5.04
CA SER A 329 -3.97 -67.01 -6.21
C SER A 329 -3.22 -68.20 -6.84
N ASN A 330 -1.90 -68.27 -6.66
CA ASN A 330 -1.05 -69.33 -7.21
C ASN A 330 -0.85 -70.53 -6.26
N ILE A 331 -1.42 -70.52 -5.05
CA ILE A 331 -1.29 -71.66 -4.11
C ILE A 331 -2.06 -72.86 -4.65
N THR A 332 -1.34 -73.77 -5.31
CA THR A 332 -1.86 -75.07 -5.78
C THR A 332 -1.52 -76.23 -4.85
N THR A 333 -0.87 -75.96 -3.71
CA THR A 333 -0.49 -77.00 -2.73
C THR A 333 -0.74 -76.55 -1.29
N PRO A 334 -1.37 -77.40 -0.46
CA PRO A 334 -1.61 -77.11 0.94
C PRO A 334 -0.33 -77.36 1.72
N ASN A 335 0.49 -76.33 1.94
CA ASN A 335 1.34 -76.16 3.12
C ASN A 335 2.39 -75.08 2.87
N GLN A 336 2.06 -73.84 3.22
CA GLN A 336 2.87 -73.03 4.15
C GLN A 336 2.12 -71.72 4.41
N PRO A 337 1.69 -71.44 5.65
CA PRO A 337 1.17 -70.13 6.00
C PRO A 337 2.31 -69.12 5.89
N VAL A 338 2.12 -68.09 5.06
CA VAL A 338 3.04 -66.96 4.99
C VAL A 338 2.91 -66.20 6.32
N MET A 339 3.92 -66.33 7.18
CA MET A 339 4.00 -65.55 8.41
C MET A 339 4.43 -64.11 8.08
N PHE A 340 3.67 -63.14 8.58
CA PHE A 340 4.13 -61.76 8.69
C PHE A 340 5.32 -61.71 9.66
N ALA A 341 6.40 -61.03 9.31
CA ALA A 341 7.35 -60.55 10.30
C ALA A 341 6.57 -59.62 11.26
N GLU A 342 6.64 -59.91 12.56
CA GLU A 342 5.76 -59.36 13.60
C GLU A 342 5.91 -57.85 13.86
N ASP A 343 6.77 -57.15 13.10
CA ASP A 343 7.23 -55.80 13.43
C ASP A 343 7.05 -54.72 12.34
N GLU A 344 6.34 -54.97 11.22
CA GLU A 344 6.06 -53.90 10.24
C GLU A 344 4.73 -53.16 10.50
N PRO A 345 4.71 -51.82 10.36
CA PRO A 345 3.59 -50.99 10.76
C PRO A 345 2.33 -51.37 9.96
N THR A 346 1.28 -51.76 10.68
CA THR A 346 0.00 -52.16 10.10
C THR A 346 -0.60 -51.00 9.30
N ASP A 347 -0.54 -51.06 7.96
CA ASP A 347 -1.21 -50.13 7.05
C ASP A 347 -2.52 -50.73 6.50
N GLU A 348 -3.44 -49.90 6.01
CA GLU A 348 -4.78 -50.31 5.56
C GLU A 348 -4.74 -51.44 4.52
N LEU A 349 -3.80 -51.35 3.56
CA LEU A 349 -3.60 -52.36 2.53
C LEU A 349 -2.98 -53.65 3.09
N SER A 350 -2.18 -53.56 4.16
CA SER A 350 -1.63 -54.74 4.84
C SER A 350 -2.73 -55.48 5.61
N VAL A 351 -3.65 -54.75 6.24
CA VAL A 351 -4.84 -55.34 6.88
C VAL A 351 -5.77 -55.99 5.85
N ALA A 352 -6.00 -55.33 4.71
CA ALA A 352 -6.77 -55.92 3.62
C ALA A 352 -6.12 -57.21 3.10
N SER A 353 -4.79 -57.23 2.94
CA SER A 353 -4.02 -58.42 2.56
C SER A 353 -4.27 -59.58 3.53
N LYS A 354 -4.17 -59.32 4.84
CA LYS A 354 -4.41 -60.32 5.90
C LYS A 354 -5.83 -60.89 5.88
N HIS A 355 -6.83 -60.07 5.56
CA HIS A 355 -8.21 -60.55 5.42
C HIS A 355 -8.38 -61.47 4.21
N ILE A 356 -7.72 -61.14 3.09
CA ILE A 356 -7.70 -61.99 1.89
C ILE A 356 -6.98 -63.32 2.20
N ASP A 357 -5.84 -63.28 2.91
CA ASP A 357 -5.12 -64.48 3.36
C ASP A 357 -6.01 -65.39 4.22
N THR A 358 -6.67 -64.80 5.23
CA THR A 358 -7.54 -65.54 6.14
C THR A 358 -8.71 -66.16 5.39
N PHE A 359 -9.31 -65.43 4.44
CA PHE A 359 -10.39 -65.93 3.61
C PHE A 359 -9.95 -67.09 2.71
N ALA A 360 -8.78 -66.96 2.05
CA ALA A 360 -8.23 -68.00 1.19
C ALA A 360 -7.91 -69.28 1.98
N ASN A 361 -7.29 -69.15 3.15
CA ASN A 361 -7.01 -70.29 4.03
C ASN A 361 -8.29 -70.96 4.51
N ASN A 362 -9.28 -70.19 4.97
CA ASN A 362 -10.57 -70.75 5.40
C ASN A 362 -11.28 -71.51 4.25
N ILE A 363 -11.24 -71.02 3.00
CA ILE A 363 -11.79 -71.76 1.85
C ILE A 363 -11.06 -73.09 1.65
N ASN A 364 -9.72 -73.07 1.72
CA ASN A 364 -8.91 -74.27 1.53
C ASN A 364 -9.19 -75.31 2.63
N ASP A 365 -9.30 -74.87 3.89
CA ASP A 365 -9.62 -75.73 5.04
C ASP A 365 -11.02 -76.34 4.89
N ILE A 366 -12.02 -75.53 4.52
CA ILE A 366 -13.40 -76.01 4.29
C ILE A 366 -13.44 -77.04 3.13
N ILE A 367 -12.67 -76.84 2.06
CA ILE A 367 -12.58 -77.82 0.97
C ILE A 367 -11.93 -79.13 1.45
N ALA A 368 -10.89 -79.06 2.26
CA ALA A 368 -10.24 -80.24 2.82
C ALA A 368 -11.20 -81.02 3.75
N GLU A 369 -11.93 -80.33 4.62
CA GLU A 369 -12.95 -80.92 5.48
C GLU A 369 -14.11 -81.52 4.68
N ALA A 370 -14.60 -80.84 3.65
CA ALA A 370 -15.66 -81.35 2.77
C ALA A 370 -15.23 -82.62 2.03
N ASN A 371 -14.00 -82.68 1.53
CA ASN A 371 -13.45 -83.88 0.88
C ASN A 371 -13.28 -85.03 1.88
N LYS A 372 -12.85 -84.75 3.11
CA LYS A 372 -12.76 -85.76 4.17
C LYS A 372 -14.14 -86.30 4.55
N ALA A 373 -15.13 -85.42 4.70
CA ALA A 373 -16.51 -85.81 4.98
C ALA A 373 -17.12 -86.66 3.85
N LEU A 374 -16.79 -86.37 2.59
CA LEU A 374 -17.17 -87.20 1.43
C LEU A 374 -16.58 -88.61 1.54
N GLU A 375 -15.30 -88.71 1.86
CA GLU A 375 -14.61 -90.00 2.01
C GLU A 375 -15.14 -90.81 3.20
N ASP A 376 -15.36 -90.17 4.34
CA ASP A 376 -15.90 -90.82 5.54
C ASP A 376 -17.35 -91.26 5.33
N SER A 377 -18.16 -90.45 4.64
CA SER A 377 -19.53 -90.79 4.27
C SER A 377 -19.57 -91.96 3.27
N LYS A 378 -18.67 -91.98 2.28
CA LYS A 378 -18.52 -93.11 1.35
C LYS A 378 -18.18 -94.40 2.08
N LYS A 379 -17.25 -94.36 3.05
CA LYS A 379 -16.91 -95.51 3.91
C LYS A 379 -18.08 -95.96 4.78
N ALA A 380 -18.90 -95.02 5.27
CA ALA A 380 -20.11 -95.35 6.04
C ALA A 380 -21.16 -96.06 5.16
N ILE A 381 -21.32 -95.66 3.90
CA ILE A 381 -22.18 -96.37 2.94
C ILE A 381 -21.62 -97.74 2.60
N GLU A 382 -20.32 -97.89 2.38
CA GLU A 382 -19.70 -99.22 2.21
C GLU A 382 -19.96 -100.13 3.40
N LYS A 383 -19.96 -99.60 4.63
CA LYS A 383 -20.37 -100.34 5.83
C LYS A 383 -21.86 -100.69 5.83
N LEU A 384 -22.75 -99.76 5.46
CA LEU A 384 -24.19 -100.04 5.34
C LEU A 384 -24.49 -101.09 4.28
N ALA A 385 -23.83 -101.01 3.12
CA ALA A 385 -23.93 -101.99 2.02
C ALA A 385 -23.40 -103.37 2.43
N ASN A 386 -22.37 -103.44 3.28
CA ASN A 386 -21.89 -104.70 3.84
C ASN A 386 -22.83 -105.27 4.92
N ILE A 387 -23.52 -104.42 5.68
CA ILE A 387 -24.55 -104.85 6.65
C ILE A 387 -25.75 -105.44 5.92
N SER A 388 -26.14 -104.90 4.75
CA SER A 388 -27.23 -105.45 3.93
C SER A 388 -26.86 -106.73 3.16
N GLN A 389 -25.56 -107.09 3.06
CA GLN A 389 -25.09 -108.36 2.49
C GLN A 389 -24.92 -109.49 3.51
N THR A 390 -25.11 -109.21 4.81
CA THR A 390 -25.08 -110.27 5.82
C THR A 390 -26.47 -110.90 5.86
N GLU A 391 -26.61 -112.08 5.25
CA GLU A 391 -27.79 -112.94 5.39
C GLU A 391 -28.16 -113.08 6.87
N VAL A 392 -29.30 -112.52 7.26
CA VAL A 392 -30.05 -112.96 8.43
C VAL A 392 -31.39 -113.43 7.91
N ASP A 393 -31.48 -114.74 7.70
CA ASP A 393 -32.71 -115.46 7.46
C ASP A 393 -33.39 -115.72 8.82
N PHE A 394 -34.47 -115.00 9.12
CA PHE A 394 -35.48 -115.44 10.09
C PHE A 394 -36.87 -114.98 9.67
N GLU A 395 -37.72 -115.98 9.47
CA GLU A 395 -39.09 -115.95 9.00
C GLU A 395 -40.07 -115.22 9.95
N ASN A 396 -41.14 -114.69 9.33
CA ASN A 396 -42.46 -114.34 9.87
C ASN A 396 -42.75 -112.93 10.47
N ILE A 397 -43.36 -112.11 9.58
CA ILE A 397 -44.45 -111.12 9.75
C ILE A 397 -44.08 -109.62 9.95
N GLU A 398 -44.65 -108.80 9.04
CA GLU A 398 -44.76 -107.31 8.96
C GLU A 398 -43.56 -106.46 8.49
N ASP A 399 -42.98 -106.90 7.38
CA ASP A 399 -43.22 -106.39 6.01
C ASP A 399 -43.47 -104.89 5.71
N LYS A 400 -42.87 -104.47 4.59
CA LYS A 400 -42.93 -103.17 3.90
C LYS A 400 -42.36 -101.93 4.59
N ASN A 401 -42.66 -101.64 5.86
CA ASN A 401 -42.24 -100.36 6.45
C ASN A 401 -40.73 -100.28 6.71
N ILE A 402 -40.09 -101.37 7.16
CA ILE A 402 -38.65 -101.42 7.41
C ILE A 402 -37.86 -101.43 6.10
N LYS A 403 -38.29 -102.24 5.12
CA LYS A 403 -37.65 -102.26 3.79
C LYS A 403 -37.79 -100.92 3.08
N LYS A 404 -38.98 -100.32 3.11
CA LYS A 404 -39.19 -98.95 2.61
C LYS A 404 -38.37 -97.92 3.39
N ALA A 405 -38.21 -98.06 4.71
CA ALA A 405 -37.35 -97.19 5.51
C ALA A 405 -35.86 -97.38 5.21
N LEU A 406 -35.43 -98.60 4.89
CA LEU A 406 -34.06 -98.92 4.49
C LEU A 406 -33.76 -98.35 3.10
N ASP A 407 -34.63 -98.61 2.13
CA ASP A 407 -34.53 -98.06 0.76
C ASP A 407 -34.59 -96.52 0.81
N THR A 408 -35.49 -95.94 1.61
CA THR A 408 -35.57 -94.48 1.81
C THR A 408 -34.32 -93.95 2.52
N SER A 409 -33.72 -94.70 3.45
CA SER A 409 -32.48 -94.32 4.13
C SER A 409 -31.26 -94.41 3.21
N GLU A 410 -31.22 -95.40 2.32
CA GLU A 410 -30.22 -95.54 1.26
C GLU A 410 -30.35 -94.42 0.24
N ASP A 411 -31.57 -94.13 -0.23
CA ASP A 411 -31.87 -93.00 -1.10
C ASP A 411 -31.48 -91.67 -0.44
N ILE A 412 -31.80 -91.47 0.84
CA ILE A 412 -31.38 -90.28 1.62
C ILE A 412 -29.86 -90.21 1.74
N ALA A 413 -29.17 -91.34 1.96
CA ALA A 413 -27.71 -91.37 2.07
C ALA A 413 -27.02 -91.07 0.72
N ILE A 414 -27.53 -91.63 -0.37
CA ILE A 414 -27.07 -91.36 -1.74
C ILE A 414 -27.34 -89.89 -2.09
N GLN A 415 -28.54 -89.38 -1.81
CA GLN A 415 -28.90 -87.99 -2.02
C GLN A 415 -28.00 -87.06 -1.18
N SER A 416 -27.75 -87.41 0.09
CA SER A 416 -26.86 -86.65 0.97
C SER A 416 -25.41 -86.65 0.47
N LEU A 417 -24.92 -87.77 -0.07
CA LEU A 417 -23.61 -87.83 -0.73
C LEU A 417 -23.56 -86.99 -2.00
N GLN A 418 -24.62 -87.04 -2.82
CA GLN A 418 -24.72 -86.21 -4.02
C GLN A 418 -24.75 -84.73 -3.65
N ASP A 419 -25.50 -84.34 -2.62
CA ASP A 419 -25.56 -82.96 -2.13
C ASP A 419 -24.23 -82.51 -1.53
N LEU A 420 -23.54 -83.39 -0.80
CA LEU A 420 -22.19 -83.13 -0.27
C LEU A 420 -21.15 -83.02 -1.40
N ALA A 421 -21.24 -83.87 -2.43
CA ALA A 421 -20.38 -83.83 -3.61
C ALA A 421 -20.64 -82.59 -4.46
N ASN A 422 -21.91 -82.21 -4.62
CA ASN A 422 -22.31 -80.97 -5.27
C ASN A 422 -21.79 -79.76 -4.50
N THR A 423 -21.86 -79.79 -3.16
CA THR A 423 -21.34 -78.73 -2.29
C THR A 423 -19.82 -78.63 -2.40
N ALA A 424 -19.08 -79.74 -2.34
CA ALA A 424 -17.63 -79.77 -2.54
C ALA A 424 -17.24 -79.27 -3.93
N ASN A 425 -17.98 -79.65 -4.98
CA ASN A 425 -17.78 -79.14 -6.33
C ASN A 425 -18.08 -77.64 -6.44
N MET A 426 -19.10 -77.14 -5.73
CA MET A 426 -19.45 -75.71 -5.70
C MET A 426 -18.37 -74.90 -4.97
N LEU A 427 -17.82 -75.42 -3.87
CA LEU A 427 -16.67 -74.85 -3.15
C LEU A 427 -15.40 -74.86 -4.02
N LYS A 428 -15.16 -75.94 -4.78
CA LYS A 428 -14.06 -76.03 -5.74
C LYS A 428 -14.22 -75.01 -6.88
N LYS A 429 -15.44 -74.81 -7.39
CA LYS A 429 -15.75 -73.76 -8.36
C LYS A 429 -15.54 -72.36 -7.77
N LEU A 430 -15.90 -72.15 -6.50
CA LEU A 430 -15.66 -70.89 -5.79
C LEU A 430 -14.16 -70.60 -5.66
N GLN A 431 -13.35 -71.60 -5.27
CA GLN A 431 -11.89 -71.52 -5.22
C GLN A 431 -11.30 -71.24 -6.61
N GLN A 432 -11.77 -71.91 -7.65
CA GLN A 432 -11.34 -71.67 -9.03
C GLN A 432 -11.69 -70.25 -9.50
N ASN A 433 -12.89 -69.76 -9.19
CA ASN A 433 -13.29 -68.39 -9.49
C ASN A 433 -12.42 -67.38 -8.73
N PHE A 434 -12.17 -67.61 -7.45
CA PHE A 434 -11.26 -66.79 -6.64
C PHE A 434 -9.85 -66.74 -7.24
N ASN A 435 -9.32 -67.89 -7.67
CA ASN A 435 -8.02 -67.96 -8.34
C ASN A 435 -8.02 -67.31 -9.73
N SER A 436 -9.17 -67.25 -10.42
CA SER A 436 -9.31 -66.63 -11.73
C SER A 436 -9.47 -65.10 -11.72
N LEU A 437 -9.80 -64.50 -10.57
CA LEU A 437 -9.94 -63.04 -10.41
C LEU A 437 -8.63 -62.26 -10.68
N ASN A 438 -7.50 -62.94 -10.82
CA ASN A 438 -6.17 -62.35 -10.99
C ASN A 438 -5.41 -62.86 -12.25
N LYS A 439 -6.10 -63.40 -13.27
CA LYS A 439 -5.49 -63.72 -14.57
C LYS A 439 -5.41 -62.52 -15.51
#